data_AF-A0A9W4UGK7-F1
#
_entry.id   AF-A0A9W4UGK7-F1
#
_cell.length_a   1.000
_cell.length_b   1.000
_cell.length_c   1.000
_cell.angle_alpha   90.00
_cell.angle_beta   90.00
_cell.angle_gamma   90.00
#
_symmetry.space_group_name_H-M   'P 1'
#
loop_
_entity.id
_entity.type
_entity.pdbx_description
1 polymer ?
#
loop_
_entity_poly.entity_id
_entity_poly.type
_entity_poly.pdbx_seq_one_letter_code
_entity_poly.pdbx_strand_id
1 'polypeptide(L)'
;MSSSQTTNSHMLAADSTNDTTIAASRPPSILPTELWLQILETNPTKTHLADLWRNVRPVSQSYKAYVERIFTTVYLPTLSLSLALPRRDPITGALRYSDAVPDAELILRGVQIDGEFLTLATLPTTRSGISLENLNKRGGLSKERLDGATSVWLWFGGIQNRGKGGRVKMPLDVEWDEQRKVWQTKVSWKRLMGSYFH
;
A
#
# COMPACT_ATOMS: atom_id res chain seq x y z
N MET A 1 55.97 -68.06 56.78
CA MET A 1 54.60 -68.55 56.54
C MET A 1 53.90 -67.57 55.61
N SER A 2 53.07 -68.13 54.73
CA SER A 2 52.43 -67.58 53.54
C SER A 2 51.84 -66.16 53.58
N SER A 3 51.86 -65.53 52.40
CA SER A 3 50.72 -64.95 51.65
C SER A 3 51.16 -63.63 50.99
N SER A 4 51.51 -63.60 49.70
CA SER A 4 50.65 -63.61 48.50
C SER A 4 50.10 -62.23 48.10
N GLN A 5 50.33 -61.89 46.82
CA GLN A 5 49.46 -61.11 45.90
C GLN A 5 49.31 -59.59 46.10
N THR A 6 49.16 -58.71 45.10
CA THR A 6 49.30 -58.73 43.63
C THR A 6 49.38 -57.26 43.15
N THR A 7 50.11 -57.05 42.07
CA THR A 7 50.21 -55.92 41.12
C THR A 7 48.90 -55.17 40.84
N ASN A 8 48.96 -53.84 40.61
CA ASN A 8 48.70 -53.27 39.27
C ASN A 8 48.88 -51.75 39.18
N SER A 9 49.75 -51.36 38.24
CA SER A 9 49.78 -50.07 37.57
C SER A 9 48.44 -49.78 36.90
N HIS A 10 47.95 -48.55 36.98
CA HIS A 10 47.12 -48.01 35.91
C HIS A 10 47.28 -46.50 35.77
N MET A 11 47.90 -46.13 34.64
CA MET A 11 47.70 -44.86 33.95
C MET A 11 46.22 -44.48 33.93
N LEU A 12 45.90 -43.29 34.42
CA LEU A 12 44.68 -42.59 34.07
C LEU A 12 45.01 -41.70 32.87
N ALA A 13 44.63 -42.18 31.69
CA ALA A 13 44.50 -41.37 30.51
C ALA A 13 43.36 -40.36 30.74
N ALA A 14 43.64 -39.09 30.50
CA ALA A 14 42.64 -38.04 30.44
C ALA A 14 41.80 -38.27 29.18
N ASP A 15 40.59 -38.81 29.36
CA ASP A 15 39.59 -38.90 28.30
C ASP A 15 38.78 -37.60 28.34
N SER A 16 39.18 -36.63 27.51
CA SER A 16 38.43 -35.39 27.32
C SER A 16 37.28 -35.65 26.35
N THR A 17 36.17 -36.17 26.87
CA THR A 17 34.89 -36.16 26.17
C THR A 17 34.43 -34.70 26.05
N ASN A 18 34.72 -34.10 24.90
CA ASN A 18 34.12 -32.86 24.44
C ASN A 18 32.63 -33.11 24.20
N ASP A 19 31.86 -32.96 25.28
CA ASP A 19 30.40 -32.96 25.26
C ASP A 19 29.95 -31.65 24.59
N THR A 20 29.97 -31.65 23.25
CA THR A 20 29.41 -30.57 22.44
C THR A 20 27.90 -30.68 22.54
N THR A 21 27.35 -30.13 23.62
CA THR A 21 25.90 -29.97 23.78
C THR A 21 25.44 -29.03 22.67
N ILE A 22 24.94 -29.60 21.58
CA ILE A 22 24.20 -28.87 20.55
C ILE A 22 23.00 -28.28 21.27
N ALA A 23 23.05 -26.99 21.58
CA ALA A 23 21.91 -26.26 22.09
C ALA A 23 20.79 -26.41 21.07
N ALA A 24 19.81 -27.27 21.38
CA ALA A 24 18.63 -27.44 20.57
C ALA A 24 17.99 -26.05 20.42
N SER A 25 18.07 -25.47 19.23
CA SER A 25 17.43 -24.20 18.92
C SER A 25 15.94 -24.41 19.17
N ARG A 26 15.41 -23.85 20.26
CA ARG A 26 13.97 -23.82 20.48
C ARG A 26 13.34 -23.24 19.22
N PRO A 27 12.31 -23.87 18.64
CA PRO A 27 11.60 -23.25 17.52
C PRO A 27 11.19 -21.84 18.00
N PRO A 28 11.48 -20.79 17.22
CA PRO A 28 11.14 -19.44 17.62
C PRO A 28 9.65 -19.44 17.96
N SER A 29 9.31 -18.98 19.17
CA SER A 29 7.93 -18.85 19.58
C SER A 29 7.21 -18.00 18.54
N ILE A 30 6.32 -18.63 17.77
CA ILE A 30 5.56 -17.94 16.74
C ILE A 30 4.65 -16.96 17.46
N LEU A 31 4.96 -15.67 17.35
CA LEU A 31 4.09 -14.61 17.87
C LEU A 31 2.71 -14.74 17.20
N PRO A 32 1.60 -14.60 17.96
CA PRO A 32 0.26 -14.51 17.40
C PRO A 32 0.15 -13.45 16.29
N THR A 33 -0.70 -13.72 15.30
CA THR A 33 -0.94 -12.83 14.15
C THR A 33 -1.29 -11.40 14.59
N GLU A 34 -2.10 -11.27 15.64
CA GLU A 34 -2.57 -9.98 16.16
C GLU A 34 -1.40 -9.15 16.71
N LEU A 35 -0.42 -9.79 17.37
CA LEU A 35 0.77 -9.11 17.86
C LEU A 35 1.66 -8.66 16.70
N TRP A 36 1.79 -9.47 15.64
CA TRP A 36 2.50 -9.06 14.43
C TRP A 36 1.87 -7.84 13.77
N LEU A 37 0.53 -7.80 13.66
CA LEU A 37 -0.17 -6.64 13.10
C LEU A 37 0.07 -5.40 13.96
N GLN A 38 -0.04 -5.50 15.28
CA GLN A 38 0.23 -4.38 16.19
C GLN A 38 1.67 -3.88 16.06
N ILE A 39 2.66 -4.78 16.01
CA ILE A 39 4.08 -4.43 15.83
C ILE A 39 4.29 -3.72 14.49
N LEU A 40 3.68 -4.22 13.42
CA LEU A 40 3.80 -3.65 12.08
C LEU A 40 2.99 -2.36 11.90
N GLU A 41 2.01 -2.08 12.73
CA GLU A 41 1.26 -0.81 12.76
C GLU A 41 1.95 0.24 13.63
N THR A 42 2.76 -0.17 14.62
CA THR A 42 3.45 0.74 15.54
C THR A 42 4.78 1.22 14.96
N ASN A 43 4.77 2.47 14.50
CA ASN A 43 5.88 3.40 14.19
C ASN A 43 5.68 4.03 12.79
N PRO A 44 4.82 5.04 12.67
CA PRO A 44 4.66 5.79 11.42
C PRO A 44 5.89 6.70 11.20
N THR A 45 7.03 6.11 10.86
CA THR A 45 8.13 6.85 10.24
C THR A 45 7.65 7.41 8.90
N LYS A 46 8.33 8.43 8.38
CA LYS A 46 7.99 9.02 7.07
C LYS A 46 7.98 8.00 5.92
N THR A 47 8.75 6.92 6.06
CA THR A 47 8.92 5.84 5.06
C THR A 47 8.11 4.59 5.39
N HIS A 48 7.41 4.54 6.51
CA HIS A 48 6.78 3.34 7.06
C HIS A 48 5.97 2.53 6.02
N LEU A 49 5.13 3.20 5.24
CA LEU A 49 4.35 2.55 4.18
C LEU A 49 5.21 1.90 3.09
N ALA A 50 6.25 2.60 2.67
CA ALA A 50 7.20 2.10 1.68
C ALA A 50 8.00 0.92 2.27
N ASP A 51 8.38 0.99 3.54
CA ASP A 51 9.09 -0.09 4.23
C ASP A 51 8.23 -1.35 4.37
N LEU A 52 6.96 -1.20 4.77
CA LEU A 52 6.02 -2.32 4.81
C LEU A 52 5.87 -2.97 3.43
N TRP A 53 5.67 -2.17 2.38
CA TRP A 53 5.41 -2.68 1.03
C TRP A 53 6.65 -3.27 0.34
N ARG A 54 7.81 -2.61 0.46
CA ARG A 54 9.03 -2.98 -0.26
C ARG A 54 9.89 -3.97 0.51
N ASN A 55 9.96 -3.85 1.83
CA ASN A 55 10.94 -4.57 2.64
C ASN A 55 10.30 -5.71 3.44
N VAL A 56 9.15 -5.49 4.08
CA VAL A 56 8.49 -6.51 4.92
C VAL A 56 7.66 -7.49 4.09
N ARG A 57 6.84 -6.98 3.17
CA ARG A 57 5.94 -7.79 2.34
C ARG A 57 6.62 -8.95 1.60
N PRO A 58 7.82 -8.82 0.99
CA PRO A 58 8.43 -9.93 0.24
C PRO A 58 9.13 -10.97 1.11
N VAL A 59 9.27 -10.77 2.44
CA VAL A 59 10.05 -11.66 3.32
C VAL A 59 9.46 -13.07 3.38
N SER A 60 8.15 -13.19 3.52
CA SER A 60 7.46 -14.48 3.58
C SER A 60 5.99 -14.34 3.21
N GLN A 61 5.32 -15.47 2.96
CA GLN A 61 3.88 -15.48 2.69
C GLN A 61 3.05 -14.96 3.88
N SER A 62 3.49 -15.19 5.12
CA SER A 62 2.83 -14.66 6.31
C SER A 62 2.95 -13.15 6.41
N TYR A 63 4.17 -12.61 6.23
CA TYR A 63 4.37 -11.14 6.22
C TYR A 63 3.62 -10.47 5.09
N LYS A 64 3.58 -11.10 3.91
CA LYS A 64 2.74 -10.64 2.81
C LYS A 64 1.28 -10.52 3.25
N ALA A 65 0.71 -11.54 3.88
CA ALA A 65 -0.66 -11.51 4.36
C ALA A 65 -0.89 -10.41 5.42
N TYR A 66 0.06 -10.19 6.33
CA TYR A 66 -0.03 -9.14 7.35
C TYR A 66 0.00 -7.75 6.73
N VAL A 67 0.97 -7.47 5.86
CA VAL A 67 1.06 -6.19 5.17
C VAL A 67 -0.19 -5.94 4.32
N GLU A 68 -0.63 -6.92 3.53
CA GLU A 68 -1.84 -6.79 2.71
C GLU A 68 -3.10 -6.54 3.56
N ARG A 69 -3.19 -7.14 4.75
CA ARG A 69 -4.27 -6.86 5.72
C ARG A 69 -4.20 -5.43 6.23
N ILE A 70 -3.03 -4.95 6.68
CA ILE A 70 -2.85 -3.56 7.16
C ILE A 70 -3.22 -2.56 6.05
N PHE A 71 -2.80 -2.81 4.81
CA PHE A 71 -3.15 -1.95 3.69
C PHE A 71 -4.66 -1.90 3.47
N THR A 72 -5.34 -3.04 3.45
CA THR A 72 -6.79 -3.08 3.20
C THR A 72 -7.61 -2.50 4.35
N THR A 73 -7.17 -2.63 5.61
CA THR A 73 -7.93 -2.14 6.78
C THR A 73 -7.61 -0.71 7.16
N VAL A 74 -6.35 -0.27 7.01
CA VAL A 74 -5.88 1.02 7.53
C VAL A 74 -5.65 2.03 6.40
N TYR A 75 -4.92 1.64 5.35
CA TYR A 75 -4.36 2.62 4.41
C TYR A 75 -5.24 2.87 3.18
N LEU A 76 -5.70 1.82 2.50
CA LEU A 76 -6.54 1.93 1.30
C LEU A 76 -7.83 2.73 1.52
N PRO A 77 -8.53 2.64 2.68
CA PRO A 77 -9.69 3.50 2.95
C PRO A 77 -9.35 5.00 2.99
N THR A 78 -8.09 5.35 3.26
CA THR A 78 -7.62 6.74 3.30
C THR A 78 -6.94 7.18 2.01
N LEU A 79 -6.86 6.30 1.01
CA LEU A 79 -6.18 6.57 -0.25
C LEU A 79 -6.98 7.60 -1.05
N SER A 80 -6.24 8.54 -1.63
CA SER A 80 -6.79 9.52 -2.56
C SER A 80 -5.96 9.58 -3.84
N LEU A 81 -6.63 9.83 -4.96
CA LEU A 81 -6.05 10.05 -6.28
C LEU A 81 -6.46 11.43 -6.77
N SER A 82 -5.53 12.17 -7.36
CA SER A 82 -5.81 13.39 -8.12
C SER A 82 -5.46 13.16 -9.59
N LEU A 83 -6.41 13.48 -10.45
CA LEU A 83 -6.24 13.55 -11.90
C LEU A 83 -6.06 15.00 -12.29
N ALA A 84 -4.89 15.34 -12.85
CA ALA A 84 -4.70 16.67 -13.43
C ALA A 84 -5.47 16.78 -14.75
N LEU A 85 -6.37 17.75 -14.86
CA LEU A 85 -7.27 17.88 -15.99
C LEU A 85 -6.75 18.91 -16.99
N PRO A 86 -6.27 18.51 -18.18
CA PRO A 86 -5.82 19.46 -19.17
C PRO A 86 -6.98 20.37 -19.59
N ARG A 87 -6.68 21.64 -19.83
CA ARG A 87 -7.62 22.60 -20.46
C ARG A 87 -7.30 22.81 -21.93
N ARG A 88 -6.04 22.63 -22.29
CA ARG A 88 -5.51 22.80 -23.64
C ARG A 88 -5.08 21.46 -24.18
N ASP A 89 -5.12 21.34 -25.49
CA ASP A 89 -4.52 20.22 -26.19
C ASP A 89 -2.98 20.28 -26.01
N PRO A 90 -2.33 19.19 -25.56
CA PRO A 90 -0.90 19.20 -25.25
C PRO A 90 -0.01 19.27 -26.51
N ILE A 91 -0.54 18.96 -27.69
CA ILE A 91 0.21 18.95 -28.97
C ILE A 91 0.10 20.31 -29.65
N THR A 92 -1.12 20.83 -29.77
CA THR A 92 -1.40 22.08 -30.52
C THR A 92 -1.43 23.33 -29.62
N GLY A 93 -1.57 23.16 -28.30
CA GLY A 93 -1.75 24.28 -27.36
C GLY A 93 -3.12 24.96 -27.44
N ALA A 94 -3.99 24.55 -28.37
CA ALA A 94 -5.32 25.10 -28.55
C ALA A 94 -6.19 24.85 -27.30
N LEU A 95 -7.12 25.77 -27.03
CA LEU A 95 -8.11 25.56 -25.96
C LEU A 95 -9.05 24.44 -26.38
N ARG A 96 -9.01 23.31 -25.66
CA ARG A 96 -9.86 22.14 -25.93
C ARG A 96 -11.13 22.15 -25.08
N TYR A 97 -11.03 22.66 -23.84
CA TYR A 97 -12.16 22.73 -22.91
C TYR A 97 -12.39 24.19 -22.48
N SER A 98 -13.53 24.74 -22.87
CA SER A 98 -13.96 26.10 -22.53
C SER A 98 -14.16 26.26 -21.02
N ASP A 99 -14.83 25.28 -20.42
CA ASP A 99 -15.18 25.27 -19.01
C ASP A 99 -13.98 24.97 -18.10
N ALA A 100 -13.76 25.88 -17.15
CA ALA A 100 -12.77 25.69 -16.12
C ALA A 100 -13.31 24.73 -15.04
N VAL A 101 -12.51 23.71 -14.71
CA VAL A 101 -12.78 22.87 -13.53
C VAL A 101 -12.08 23.52 -12.34
N PRO A 102 -12.76 23.65 -11.19
CA PRO A 102 -12.12 24.11 -9.95
C PRO A 102 -10.86 23.32 -9.65
N ASP A 103 -9.80 24.00 -9.21
CA ASP A 103 -8.51 23.40 -8.86
C ASP A 103 -7.79 22.67 -10.03
N ALA A 104 -8.34 22.72 -11.25
CA ALA A 104 -7.85 22.06 -12.45
C ALA A 104 -7.60 20.55 -12.27
N GLU A 105 -8.34 19.91 -11.38
CA GLU A 105 -8.15 18.52 -11.03
C GLU A 105 -9.44 17.82 -10.62
N LEU A 106 -9.42 16.48 -10.65
CA LEU A 106 -10.46 15.63 -10.08
C LEU A 106 -9.86 14.77 -8.96
N ILE A 107 -10.42 14.85 -7.75
CA ILE A 107 -9.98 14.04 -6.61
C ILE A 107 -10.94 12.86 -6.37
N LEU A 108 -10.42 11.65 -6.46
CA LEU A 108 -11.12 10.41 -6.09
C LEU A 108 -10.59 9.87 -4.76
N ARG A 109 -11.47 9.30 -3.94
CA ARG A 109 -11.13 8.76 -2.61
C ARG A 109 -11.59 7.31 -2.50
N GLY A 110 -10.86 6.49 -1.74
CA GLY A 110 -11.25 5.12 -1.48
C GLY A 110 -12.63 5.04 -0.84
N VAL A 111 -13.55 4.30 -1.46
CA VAL A 111 -14.93 4.12 -0.97
C VAL A 111 -15.19 2.70 -0.52
N GLN A 112 -14.69 1.73 -1.29
CA GLN A 112 -14.97 0.33 -1.06
C GLN A 112 -13.80 -0.53 -1.52
N ILE A 113 -13.52 -1.58 -0.76
CA ILE A 113 -12.55 -2.62 -1.12
C ILE A 113 -13.34 -3.93 -1.27
N ASP A 114 -13.17 -4.59 -2.40
CA ASP A 114 -13.81 -5.86 -2.73
C ASP A 114 -12.75 -6.82 -3.28
N GLY A 115 -12.26 -7.71 -2.40
CA GLY A 115 -11.16 -8.62 -2.69
C GLY A 115 -9.91 -7.89 -3.17
N GLU A 116 -9.58 -8.06 -4.46
CA GLU A 116 -8.40 -7.46 -5.09
C GLU A 116 -8.64 -6.06 -5.66
N PHE A 117 -9.88 -5.56 -5.61
CA PHE A 117 -10.27 -4.31 -6.20
C PHE A 117 -10.55 -3.23 -5.16
N LEU A 118 -10.07 -2.02 -5.43
CA LEU A 118 -10.42 -0.80 -4.72
C LEU A 118 -11.26 0.07 -5.65
N THR A 119 -12.44 0.44 -5.19
CA THR A 119 -13.28 1.46 -5.84
C THR A 119 -12.97 2.81 -5.22
N LEU A 120 -12.62 3.77 -6.08
CA LEU A 120 -12.45 5.17 -5.71
C LEU A 120 -13.52 6.02 -6.37
N ALA A 121 -14.06 7.00 -5.65
CA ALA A 121 -15.03 7.92 -6.21
C ALA A 121 -14.77 9.35 -5.75
N THR A 122 -15.26 10.29 -6.55
CA THR A 122 -15.30 11.71 -6.18
C THR A 122 -16.38 11.96 -5.15
N LEU A 123 -16.32 13.12 -4.47
CA LEU A 123 -17.46 13.65 -3.75
C LEU A 123 -18.49 14.25 -4.73
N PRO A 124 -19.80 14.28 -4.42
CA PRO A 124 -20.82 14.87 -5.30
C PRO A 124 -20.61 16.37 -5.59
N THR A 125 -19.87 17.05 -4.72
CA THR A 125 -19.53 18.47 -4.84
C THR A 125 -18.03 18.68 -4.77
N THR A 126 -17.54 19.67 -5.53
CA THR A 126 -16.17 20.17 -5.43
C THR A 126 -15.96 20.90 -4.10
N ARG A 127 -14.70 21.18 -3.77
CA ARG A 127 -14.36 21.99 -2.58
C ARG A 127 -15.00 23.39 -2.61
N SER A 128 -15.20 23.94 -3.81
CA SER A 128 -15.87 25.22 -4.03
C SER A 128 -17.41 25.15 -3.92
N GLY A 129 -17.98 23.98 -3.63
CA GLY A 129 -19.42 23.79 -3.52
C GLY A 129 -20.14 23.52 -4.85
N ILE A 130 -19.43 23.55 -5.97
CA ILE A 130 -20.02 23.26 -7.30
C ILE A 130 -20.34 21.77 -7.42
N SER A 131 -21.57 21.44 -7.84
CA SER A 131 -22.01 20.06 -8.11
C SER A 131 -21.25 19.44 -9.29
N LEU A 132 -20.78 18.20 -9.12
CA LEU A 132 -20.14 17.43 -10.18
C LEU A 132 -21.12 17.05 -11.29
N GLU A 133 -22.38 16.83 -10.97
CA GLU A 133 -23.43 16.58 -11.97
C GLU A 133 -23.54 17.78 -12.92
N ASN A 134 -23.53 18.99 -12.39
CA ASN A 134 -23.57 20.21 -13.20
C ASN A 134 -22.30 20.38 -14.05
N LEU A 135 -21.13 20.07 -13.49
CA LEU A 135 -19.87 20.11 -14.25
C LEU A 135 -19.83 19.06 -15.37
N ASN A 136 -20.39 17.88 -15.14
CA ASN A 136 -20.50 16.83 -16.15
C ASN A 136 -21.48 17.28 -17.27
N LYS A 137 -22.69 17.72 -16.92
CA LYS A 137 -23.71 18.17 -17.88
C LYS A 137 -23.26 19.32 -18.77
N ARG A 138 -22.41 20.22 -18.26
CA ARG A 138 -21.85 21.34 -19.03
C ARG A 138 -20.65 20.95 -19.89
N GLY A 139 -20.16 19.71 -19.78
CA GLY A 139 -18.97 19.24 -20.49
C GLY A 139 -17.63 19.61 -19.82
N GLY A 140 -17.67 20.28 -18.67
CA GLY A 140 -16.47 20.61 -17.89
C GLY A 140 -15.72 19.37 -17.39
N LEU A 141 -16.44 18.29 -17.08
CA LEU A 141 -15.89 16.98 -16.71
C LEU A 141 -16.39 15.89 -17.66
N SER A 142 -16.15 16.02 -18.96
CA SER A 142 -16.49 14.95 -19.90
C SER A 142 -15.54 13.74 -19.75
N LYS A 143 -16.03 12.55 -20.12
CA LYS A 143 -15.21 11.32 -20.18
C LYS A 143 -13.94 11.52 -21.00
N GLU A 144 -14.06 12.16 -22.17
CA GLU A 144 -12.91 12.52 -23.03
C GLU A 144 -11.83 13.33 -22.29
N ARG A 145 -12.24 14.29 -21.43
CA ARG A 145 -11.31 15.10 -20.65
C ARG A 145 -10.59 14.29 -19.58
N LEU A 146 -11.31 13.35 -18.96
CA LEU A 146 -10.76 12.45 -17.95
C LEU A 146 -9.78 11.45 -18.57
N ASP A 147 -10.12 10.91 -19.75
CA ASP A 147 -9.24 10.00 -20.49
C ASP A 147 -7.98 10.72 -21.01
N GLY A 148 -8.06 12.03 -21.23
CA GLY A 148 -6.91 12.88 -21.53
C GLY A 148 -6.00 13.22 -20.33
N ALA A 149 -6.37 12.84 -19.10
CA ALA A 149 -5.57 13.12 -17.91
C ALA A 149 -4.33 12.20 -17.85
N THR A 150 -3.15 12.74 -18.13
CA THR A 150 -1.89 11.98 -18.22
C THR A 150 -1.12 11.88 -16.91
N SER A 151 -1.58 12.55 -15.85
CA SER A 151 -0.90 12.60 -14.56
C SER A 151 -1.85 12.25 -13.43
N VAL A 152 -1.54 11.13 -12.76
CA VAL A 152 -2.22 10.65 -11.56
C VAL A 152 -1.30 10.86 -10.36
N TRP A 153 -1.75 11.61 -9.37
CA TRP A 153 -1.07 11.81 -8.11
C TRP A 153 -1.78 11.06 -6.99
N LEU A 154 -1.07 10.21 -6.26
CA LEU A 154 -1.61 9.39 -5.17
C LEU A 154 -1.07 9.86 -3.82
N TRP A 155 -1.91 9.89 -2.79
CA TRP A 155 -1.47 10.03 -1.41
C TRP A 155 -2.38 9.26 -0.44
N PHE A 156 -1.90 9.08 0.80
CA PHE A 156 -2.66 8.47 1.89
C PHE A 156 -3.03 9.49 2.96
N GLY A 157 -4.20 9.31 3.55
CA GLY A 157 -4.75 10.21 4.55
C GLY A 157 -5.47 11.43 3.96
N GLY A 158 -5.73 12.41 4.82
CA GLY A 158 -6.44 13.63 4.42
C GLY A 158 -5.63 14.54 3.51
N ILE A 159 -6.26 15.65 3.09
CA ILE A 159 -5.68 16.64 2.16
C ILE A 159 -4.33 17.22 2.62
N GLN A 160 -4.09 17.25 3.94
CA GLN A 160 -2.82 17.68 4.54
C GLN A 160 -1.62 16.82 4.14
N ASN A 161 -1.85 15.58 3.72
CA ASN A 161 -0.79 14.66 3.28
C ASN A 161 -0.54 14.68 1.78
N ARG A 162 -1.29 15.47 1.01
CA ARG A 162 -1.17 15.52 -0.45
C ARG A 162 0.26 15.77 -0.93
N GLY A 163 0.99 16.68 -0.29
CA GLY A 163 2.38 16.99 -0.63
C GLY A 163 3.38 15.85 -0.38
N LYS A 164 2.97 14.81 0.35
CA LYS A 164 3.77 13.59 0.60
C LYS A 164 3.43 12.45 -0.36
N GLY A 165 2.58 12.73 -1.34
CA GLY A 165 2.18 11.77 -2.35
C GLY A 165 3.26 11.52 -3.41
N GLY A 166 2.85 10.82 -4.45
CA GLY A 166 3.71 10.44 -5.57
C GLY A 166 2.92 10.20 -6.83
N ARG A 167 3.60 10.30 -7.98
CA ARG A 167 2.99 10.03 -9.28
C ARG A 167 2.88 8.53 -9.50
N VAL A 168 1.73 8.08 -9.97
CA VAL A 168 1.49 6.69 -10.36
C VAL A 168 1.41 6.59 -11.88
N LYS A 169 2.01 5.55 -12.45
CA LYS A 169 1.88 5.21 -13.87
C LYS A 169 0.94 4.02 -14.00
N MET A 170 -0.36 4.29 -13.98
CA MET A 170 -1.38 3.26 -14.20
C MET A 170 -2.55 3.89 -14.96
N PRO A 171 -3.06 3.24 -16.02
CA PRO A 171 -4.29 3.69 -16.66
C PRO A 171 -5.43 3.62 -15.64
N LEU A 172 -6.21 4.69 -15.56
CA LEU A 172 -7.42 4.76 -14.75
C LEU A 172 -8.60 4.86 -15.68
N ASP A 173 -9.46 3.84 -15.65
CA ASP A 173 -10.74 3.92 -16.32
C ASP A 173 -11.76 4.55 -15.38
N VAL A 174 -12.11 5.80 -15.65
CA VAL A 174 -13.04 6.58 -14.82
C VAL A 174 -14.42 6.53 -15.47
N GLU A 175 -15.40 6.05 -14.73
CA GLU A 175 -16.78 5.89 -15.16
C GLU A 175 -17.70 6.81 -14.37
N TRP A 176 -18.81 7.21 -14.99
CA TRP A 176 -19.84 7.99 -14.32
C TRP A 176 -20.84 7.07 -13.63
N ASP A 177 -21.00 7.26 -12.33
CA ASP A 177 -22.07 6.61 -11.55
C ASP A 177 -23.33 7.49 -11.62
N GLU A 178 -24.30 7.06 -12.44
CA GLU A 178 -25.55 7.78 -12.65
C GLU A 178 -26.44 7.82 -11.40
N GLN A 179 -26.32 6.84 -10.50
CA GLN A 179 -27.13 6.77 -9.29
C GLN A 179 -26.59 7.73 -8.22
N ARG A 180 -25.28 7.77 -8.05
CA ARG A 180 -24.60 8.58 -7.04
C ARG A 180 -24.19 9.96 -7.56
N LYS A 181 -24.29 10.19 -8.88
CA LYS A 181 -23.88 11.40 -9.59
C LYS A 181 -22.42 11.77 -9.32
N VAL A 182 -21.54 10.79 -9.39
CA VAL A 182 -20.09 10.94 -9.14
C VAL A 182 -19.28 10.23 -10.20
N TRP A 183 -18.03 10.66 -10.36
CA TRP A 183 -17.04 9.89 -11.12
C TRP A 183 -16.40 8.86 -10.21
N GLN A 184 -16.23 7.64 -10.71
CA GLN A 184 -15.60 6.55 -9.98
C GLN A 184 -14.64 5.75 -10.86
N THR A 185 -13.74 5.02 -10.24
CA THR A 185 -12.85 4.07 -10.92
C THR A 185 -12.67 2.85 -10.04
N LYS A 186 -12.52 1.69 -10.67
CA LYS A 186 -12.24 0.42 -10.00
C LYS A 186 -10.86 -0.06 -10.43
N VAL A 187 -9.97 -0.28 -9.48
CA VAL A 187 -8.56 -0.63 -9.75
C VAL A 187 -8.10 -1.81 -8.93
N SER A 188 -7.19 -2.62 -9.47
CA SER A 188 -6.47 -3.61 -8.67
C SER A 188 -5.56 -2.89 -7.69
N TRP A 189 -5.87 -2.95 -6.39
CA TRP A 189 -5.12 -2.19 -5.41
C TRP A 189 -3.68 -2.70 -5.28
N LYS A 190 -3.44 -4.00 -5.46
CA LYS A 190 -2.08 -4.57 -5.45
C LYS A 190 -1.22 -4.00 -6.59
N ARG A 191 -1.79 -3.87 -7.79
CA ARG A 191 -1.11 -3.23 -8.94
C ARG A 191 -0.87 -1.75 -8.69
N LEU A 192 -1.85 -1.05 -8.12
CA LEU A 192 -1.73 0.36 -7.75
C LEU A 192 -0.59 0.59 -6.76
N MET A 193 -0.55 -0.19 -5.67
CA MET A 193 0.51 -0.12 -4.65
C MET A 193 1.87 -0.50 -5.22
N GLY A 194 1.91 -1.53 -6.08
CA GLY A 194 3.11 -1.86 -6.84
C GLY A 194 3.62 -0.66 -7.63
N SER A 195 2.78 -0.01 -8.44
CA SER A 195 3.17 1.15 -9.24
C SER A 195 3.60 2.35 -8.38
N TYR A 196 2.95 2.58 -7.24
CA TYR A 196 3.26 3.71 -6.35
C TYR A 196 4.58 3.53 -5.59
N PHE A 197 4.87 2.32 -5.14
CA PHE A 197 6.09 1.98 -4.42
C PHE A 197 7.13 1.30 -5.31
N HIS A 198 7.11 1.47 -6.64
CA HIS A 198 8.21 1.00 -7.50
C HIS A 198 9.24 2.10 -7.79
#